data_AF-W1W0W9-F1
#
_entry.id   AF-W1W0W9-F1
#
_cell.length_a   1.000
_cell.length_b   1.000
_cell.length_c   1.000
_cell.angle_alpha   90.00
_cell.angle_beta   90.00
_cell.angle_gamma   90.00
#
_symmetry.space_group_name_H-M   'P 1'
#
loop_
_entity.id
_entity.type
_entity.pdbx_description
1 polymer ?
#
loop_
_entity_poly.entity_id
_entity_poly.type
_entity_poly.pdbx_seq_one_letter_code
_entity_poly.pdbx_strand_id
1 'polypeptide(L)'
;MVIERRLNYGLYLSLLPIGMLFTLLMFIFVFIADIWGKLFIASIGLFTTICFFIIKSEPMHNFILYLDHSGITNSIYWIIYALSLPILILVTIPIRNATIGKSLTFKLCTIALLMILFTILALPVLANFAYRMYHI
;
A
#
# COMPACT_ATOMS: atom_id res chain seq x y z
N MET A 1 -15.56 -22.00 6.36
CA MET A 1 -14.44 -22.09 7.31
C MET A 1 -13.06 -22.34 6.68
N VAL A 2 -12.88 -23.25 5.71
CA VAL A 2 -11.55 -23.51 5.11
C VAL A 2 -11.12 -22.41 4.12
N ILE A 3 -12.06 -21.87 3.33
CA ILE A 3 -11.82 -20.80 2.35
C ILE A 3 -11.42 -19.49 3.05
N GLU A 4 -12.12 -19.16 4.14
CA GLU A 4 -11.85 -17.96 4.94
C GLU A 4 -10.46 -18.01 5.61
N ARG A 5 -10.03 -19.19 6.09
CA ARG A 5 -8.67 -19.38 6.60
C ARG A 5 -7.62 -19.18 5.52
N ARG A 6 -7.84 -19.70 4.30
CA ARG A 6 -6.92 -19.50 3.18
C ARG A 6 -6.82 -18.02 2.81
N LEU A 7 -7.94 -17.32 2.62
CA LEU A 7 -7.97 -15.88 2.32
C LEU A 7 -7.16 -15.06 3.33
N ASN A 8 -7.25 -15.39 4.62
CA ASN A 8 -6.44 -14.74 5.65
C ASN A 8 -4.94 -14.91 5.37
N TYR A 9 -4.46 -16.13 5.10
CA TYR A 9 -3.03 -16.40 4.98
C TYR A 9 -2.34 -15.62 3.85
N GLY A 10 -2.97 -15.43 2.69
CA GLY A 10 -2.32 -14.70 1.60
C GLY A 10 -2.70 -13.25 1.51
N LEU A 11 -3.78 -12.81 2.17
CA LEU A 11 -3.83 -11.40 2.54
C LEU A 11 -2.65 -11.07 3.46
N TYR A 12 -2.38 -11.90 4.48
CA TYR A 12 -1.22 -11.69 5.35
C TYR A 12 0.09 -11.69 4.55
N LEU A 13 0.27 -12.63 3.63
CA LEU A 13 1.45 -12.69 2.75
C LEU A 13 1.56 -11.47 1.83
N SER A 14 0.44 -10.97 1.29
CA SER A 14 0.42 -9.86 0.34
C SER A 14 0.49 -8.49 1.03
N LEU A 15 -0.03 -8.34 2.26
CA LEU A 15 0.12 -7.13 3.07
C LEU A 15 1.52 -6.99 3.70
N LEU A 16 2.24 -8.10 3.86
CA LEU A 16 3.62 -8.12 4.37
C LEU A 16 4.56 -7.18 3.58
N PRO A 17 4.63 -7.25 2.23
CA PRO A 17 5.45 -6.33 1.46
C PRO A 17 5.00 -4.86 1.55
N ILE A 18 3.71 -4.58 1.78
CA ILE A 18 3.22 -3.21 2.00
C ILE A 18 3.73 -2.67 3.34
N GLY A 19 3.59 -3.45 4.42
CA GLY A 19 4.11 -3.07 5.73
C GLY A 19 5.64 -2.87 5.71
N MET A 20 6.36 -3.74 5.00
CA MET A 20 7.80 -3.61 4.78
C MET A 20 8.15 -2.35 3.98
N LEU A 21 7.40 -2.04 2.91
CA LEU A 21 7.63 -0.86 2.08
C LEU A 21 7.38 0.44 2.84
N PHE A 22 6.36 0.48 3.70
CA PHE A 22 6.13 1.61 4.59
C PHE A 22 7.22 1.78 5.66
N THR A 23 7.71 0.66 6.20
CA THR A 23 8.85 0.68 7.12
C THR A 23 10.10 1.21 6.40
N LEU A 24 10.33 0.81 5.15
CA LEU A 24 11.45 1.27 4.32
C LEU A 24 11.35 2.75 3.94
N LEU A 25 10.17 3.22 3.52
CA LEU A 25 9.93 4.65 3.25
C LEU A 25 10.18 5.50 4.50
N MET A 26 9.74 5.03 5.66
CA MET A 26 10.02 5.69 6.95
C MET A 26 11.51 5.72 7.28
N PHE A 27 12.23 4.60 7.07
CA PHE A 27 13.67 4.53 7.29
C PHE A 27 14.44 5.55 6.43
N ILE A 28 14.05 5.70 5.15
CA ILE A 28 14.66 6.62 4.19
C ILE A 28 14.44 8.10 4.60
N PHE A 29 13.26 8.42 5.14
CA PHE A 29 12.87 9.79 5.42
C PHE A 29 13.10 10.26 6.87
N VAL A 30 13.01 9.36 7.85
CA VAL A 30 12.77 9.76 9.24
C VAL A 30 13.87 9.36 10.21
N PHE A 31 14.73 8.36 9.94
CA PHE A 31 15.72 7.76 10.88
C PHE A 31 15.90 8.50 12.22
N ILE A 32 14.95 8.28 13.13
CA ILE A 32 14.88 8.88 14.46
C ILE A 32 14.57 7.71 15.40
N ALA A 33 15.57 7.30 16.19
CA ALA A 33 15.48 6.23 17.20
C ALA A 33 14.74 6.69 18.48
N ASP A 34 13.84 7.66 18.34
CA ASP A 34 13.22 8.41 19.43
C ASP A 34 11.74 8.05 19.56
N ILE A 35 11.03 8.65 20.51
CA ILE A 35 9.61 8.38 20.82
C ILE A 35 8.69 8.47 19.59
N TRP A 36 9.06 9.33 18.64
CA TRP A 36 8.39 9.49 17.35
C TRP A 36 8.46 8.22 16.49
N GLY A 37 9.59 7.51 16.46
CA GLY A 37 9.73 6.26 15.72
C GLY A 37 8.79 5.16 16.21
N LYS A 38 8.57 5.07 17.53
CA LYS A 38 7.60 4.12 18.13
C LYS A 38 6.16 4.47 17.76
N LEU A 39 5.81 5.77 17.80
CA LEU A 39 4.50 6.25 17.36
C LEU A 39 4.25 5.93 15.88
N PHE A 40 5.27 6.06 15.03
CA PHE A 40 5.19 5.71 13.62
C PHE A 40 4.98 4.22 13.38
N ILE A 41 5.70 3.34 14.10
CA ILE A 41 5.50 1.89 13.99
C ILE A 41 4.07 1.51 14.38
N ALA A 42 3.54 2.09 15.47
CA ALA A 42 2.15 1.88 15.88
C ALA A 42 1.16 2.37 14.80
N SER A 43 1.43 3.53 14.20
CA SER A 43 0.63 4.07 13.10
C SER A 43 0.63 3.16 11.87
N ILE A 44 1.78 2.56 11.51
CA ILE A 44 1.88 1.60 10.41
C ILE A 44 1.07 0.33 10.71
N GLY A 45 1.11 -0.16 11.96
CA GLY A 45 0.29 -1.29 12.41
C GLY A 45 -1.21 -1.03 12.28
N LEU A 46 -1.68 0.15 12.71
CA LEU A 46 -3.07 0.55 12.51
C LEU A 46 -3.41 0.68 11.02
N PHE A 47 -2.52 1.30 10.25
CA PHE A 47 -2.71 1.52 8.82
C PHE A 47 -2.82 0.22 8.03
N THR A 48 -1.93 -0.74 8.31
CA THR A 48 -1.95 -2.09 7.69
C THR A 48 -3.23 -2.85 8.05
N THR A 49 -3.71 -2.70 9.29
CA THR A 49 -5.00 -3.28 9.73
C THR A 49 -6.17 -2.67 8.96
N ILE A 50 -6.18 -1.35 8.76
CA ILE A 50 -7.20 -0.67 7.94
C ILE A 50 -7.17 -1.17 6.50
N CYS A 51 -5.98 -1.29 5.91
CA CYS A 51 -5.82 -1.82 4.55
C CYS A 51 -6.36 -3.25 4.43
N PHE A 52 -6.12 -4.11 5.42
CA PHE A 52 -6.68 -5.47 5.47
C PHE A 52 -8.21 -5.47 5.46
N PHE A 53 -8.85 -4.61 6.27
CA PHE A 53 -10.31 -4.46 6.26
C PHE A 53 -10.84 -3.97 4.91
N ILE A 54 -10.16 -3.01 4.28
CA ILE A 54 -10.56 -2.51 2.96
C ILE A 54 -10.48 -3.63 1.91
N ILE A 55 -9.40 -4.41 1.88
CA ILE A 55 -9.26 -5.51 0.92
C ILE A 55 -10.31 -6.60 1.13
N LYS A 56 -10.74 -6.83 2.37
CA LYS A 56 -11.81 -7.80 2.65
C LYS A 56 -13.22 -7.26 2.41
N SER A 57 -13.38 -5.96 2.23
CA SER A 57 -14.69 -5.33 2.13
C SER A 57 -15.40 -5.73 0.83
N GLU A 58 -16.74 -5.87 0.89
CA GLU A 58 -17.58 -6.11 -0.29
C GLU A 58 -17.39 -5.07 -1.40
N PRO A 59 -17.25 -3.75 -1.10
CA PRO A 59 -16.99 -2.74 -2.12
C PRO A 59 -15.71 -3.02 -2.92
N MET A 60 -14.62 -3.43 -2.26
CA MET A 60 -13.37 -3.76 -2.95
C MET A 60 -13.52 -5.01 -3.81
N HIS A 61 -14.22 -6.03 -3.29
CA HIS A 61 -14.48 -7.24 -4.07
C HIS A 61 -15.29 -6.95 -5.33
N ASN A 62 -16.39 -6.20 -5.21
CA ASN A 62 -17.23 -5.79 -6.33
C ASN A 62 -16.46 -4.91 -7.32
N PHE A 63 -15.58 -4.03 -6.84
CA PHE A 63 -14.74 -3.19 -7.68
C PHE A 63 -13.77 -4.02 -8.54
N ILE A 64 -13.05 -4.96 -7.93
CA ILE A 64 -12.13 -5.83 -8.69
C ILE A 64 -12.92 -6.72 -9.66
N LEU A 65 -14.07 -7.25 -9.24
CA LEU A 65 -14.92 -8.07 -10.10
C LEU A 65 -15.43 -7.27 -11.30
N TYR A 66 -15.82 -6.01 -11.12
CA TYR A 66 -16.18 -5.10 -12.22
C TYR A 66 -15.03 -4.90 -13.21
N LEU A 67 -13.81 -4.66 -12.70
CA LEU A 67 -12.62 -4.49 -13.54
C LEU A 67 -12.27 -5.77 -14.31
N ASP A 68 -12.47 -6.93 -13.69
CA ASP A 68 -12.20 -8.23 -14.30
C ASP A 68 -13.21 -8.56 -15.40
N HIS A 69 -14.51 -8.33 -15.17
CA HIS A 69 -15.57 -8.46 -16.17
C HIS A 69 -15.39 -7.51 -17.35
N SER A 70 -14.85 -6.32 -17.09
CA SER A 70 -14.51 -5.34 -18.14
C SER A 70 -13.24 -5.73 -18.93
N GLY A 71 -12.57 -6.82 -18.57
CA GLY A 71 -11.31 -7.26 -19.17
C GLY A 71 -10.10 -6.39 -18.78
N ILE A 72 -10.27 -5.42 -17.88
CA ILE A 72 -9.23 -4.44 -17.54
C ILE A 72 -8.07 -5.14 -16.82
N THR A 73 -8.35 -5.99 -15.83
CA THR A 73 -7.36 -6.71 -15.00
C THR A 73 -6.37 -7.59 -15.79
N ASN A 74 -6.74 -8.01 -17.01
CA ASN A 74 -5.91 -8.80 -17.93
C ASN A 74 -5.41 -7.99 -19.13
N SER A 75 -5.64 -6.68 -19.15
CA SER A 75 -5.26 -5.79 -20.24
C SER A 75 -3.95 -5.04 -19.96
N ILE A 76 -3.43 -4.39 -21.00
CA ILE A 76 -2.29 -3.48 -20.87
C ILE A 76 -2.55 -2.32 -19.90
N TYR A 77 -3.82 -1.90 -19.73
CA TYR A 77 -4.17 -0.84 -18.77
C TYR A 77 -3.86 -1.24 -17.33
N TRP A 78 -4.04 -2.52 -16.98
CA TRP A 78 -3.69 -3.02 -15.66
C TRP A 78 -2.19 -3.09 -15.44
N ILE A 79 -1.43 -3.45 -16.49
CA ILE A 79 0.04 -3.44 -16.44
C ILE A 79 0.52 -2.00 -16.20
N ILE A 80 0.03 -1.03 -16.97
CA ILE A 80 0.37 0.39 -16.81
C ILE A 80 0.01 0.88 -15.40
N TYR A 81 -1.17 0.50 -14.90
CA TYR A 81 -1.62 0.83 -13.55
C TYR A 81 -0.68 0.25 -12.48
N ALA A 82 -0.32 -1.04 -12.56
CA ALA A 82 0.63 -1.65 -11.63
C ALA A 82 2.04 -1.03 -11.72
N LEU A 83 2.46 -0.63 -12.93
CA LEU A 83 3.76 0.02 -13.16
C LEU A 83 3.82 1.45 -12.60
N SER A 84 2.68 2.07 -12.28
CA SER A 84 2.66 3.36 -11.59
C SER A 84 3.26 3.29 -10.17
N LEU A 85 3.21 2.11 -9.51
CA LEU A 85 3.78 1.89 -8.19
C LEU A 85 5.31 2.06 -8.14
N PRO A 86 6.11 1.37 -8.98
CA PRO A 86 7.56 1.58 -9.00
C PRO A 86 7.95 3.00 -9.45
N ILE A 87 7.19 3.63 -10.35
CA ILE A 87 7.41 5.04 -10.71
C ILE A 87 7.23 5.94 -9.50
N LEU A 88 6.17 5.72 -8.71
CA LEU A 88 5.92 6.48 -7.50
C LEU A 88 7.04 6.29 -6.46
N ILE A 89 7.58 5.08 -6.34
CA ILE A 89 8.74 4.79 -5.49
C ILE A 89 9.97 5.56 -5.98
N LEU A 90 10.23 5.60 -7.29
CA LEU A 90 11.36 6.33 -7.87
C LEU A 90 11.29 7.83 -7.54
N VAL A 91 10.10 8.43 -7.57
CA VAL A 91 9.89 9.86 -7.28
C VAL A 91 10.08 10.19 -5.79
N THR A 92 10.12 9.18 -4.89
CA THR A 92 10.41 9.42 -3.46
C THR A 92 11.79 10.06 -3.23
N ILE A 93 12.78 9.73 -4.06
CA ILE A 93 14.16 10.24 -3.95
C ILE A 93 14.23 11.76 -4.23
N PRO A 94 13.76 12.27 -5.38
CA PRO A 94 13.75 13.70 -5.63
C PRO A 94 12.86 14.46 -4.64
N ILE A 95 11.74 13.89 -4.21
CA ILE A 95 10.88 14.49 -3.16
C ILE A 95 11.67 14.63 -1.85
N ARG A 96 12.36 13.56 -1.42
CA ARG A 96 13.22 13.58 -0.23
C ARG A 96 14.23 14.71 -0.34
N ASN A 97 14.93 14.80 -1.46
CA ASN A 97 15.94 15.84 -1.68
C ASN A 97 15.33 17.25 -1.62
N ALA A 98 14.15 17.46 -2.19
CA ALA A 98 13.42 18.73 -2.12
C ALA A 98 12.95 19.09 -0.69
N THR A 99 12.79 18.08 0.18
CA THR A 99 12.41 18.27 1.58
C THR A 99 13.61 18.46 2.52
N ILE A 100 14.86 18.36 2.02
CA ILE A 100 16.07 18.64 2.81
C ILE A 100 16.05 20.11 3.27
N GLY A 101 16.38 20.35 4.55
CA GLY A 101 16.34 21.69 5.15
C GLY A 101 14.95 22.25 5.44
N LYS A 102 13.86 21.55 5.08
CA LYS A 102 12.50 21.93 5.46
C LYS A 102 12.17 21.52 6.90
N SER A 103 11.16 22.16 7.48
CA SER A 103 10.68 21.86 8.83
C SER A 103 10.21 20.41 8.95
N LEU A 104 10.23 19.87 10.18
CA LEU A 104 9.78 18.50 10.46
C LEU A 104 8.31 18.32 10.03
N THR A 105 7.43 19.27 10.33
CA THR A 105 6.02 19.23 9.95
C THR A 105 5.84 19.11 8.43
N PHE A 106 6.63 19.85 7.65
CA PHE A 106 6.57 19.77 6.19
C PHE A 106 6.94 18.35 5.71
N LYS A 107 8.04 17.79 6.23
CA LYS A 107 8.47 16.42 5.90
C LYS A 107 7.40 15.39 6.23
N LEU A 108 6.79 15.49 7.41
CA LEU A 108 5.73 14.57 7.85
C LEU A 108 4.48 14.67 6.96
N CYS A 109 4.05 15.89 6.60
CA CYS A 109 2.93 16.07 5.66
C CYS A 109 3.25 15.50 4.28
N THR A 110 4.46 15.72 3.76
CA THR A 110 4.87 15.16 2.46
C THR A 110 4.84 13.63 2.47
N ILE A 111 5.36 13.01 3.54
CA ILE A 111 5.33 11.55 3.69
C ILE A 111 3.88 11.06 3.79
N ALA A 112 3.04 11.70 4.61
CA ALA A 112 1.64 11.29 4.76
C ALA A 112 0.87 11.33 3.43
N LEU A 113 1.04 12.39 2.64
CA LEU A 113 0.43 12.49 1.31
C LEU A 113 0.92 11.39 0.37
N LEU A 114 2.23 11.12 0.37
CA LEU A 114 2.82 10.07 -0.46
C LEU A 114 2.32 8.68 -0.07
N MET A 115 2.16 8.43 1.24
CA MET A 115 1.60 7.19 1.78
C MET A 115 0.16 6.97 1.35
N ILE A 116 -0.68 8.02 1.43
CA ILE A 116 -2.08 7.96 1.00
C ILE A 116 -2.16 7.65 -0.50
N LEU A 117 -1.38 8.36 -1.32
CA LEU A 117 -1.37 8.18 -2.77
C LEU A 117 -0.88 6.79 -3.16
N PHE A 118 0.19 6.31 -2.52
CA PHE A 118 0.69 4.94 -2.70
C PHE A 118 -0.39 3.91 -2.34
N THR A 119 -1.11 4.14 -1.25
CA THR A 119 -2.13 3.19 -0.75
C THR A 119 -3.32 3.09 -1.69
N ILE A 120 -3.81 4.22 -2.21
CA ILE A 120 -4.92 4.24 -3.18
C ILE A 120 -4.57 3.44 -4.44
N LEU A 121 -3.32 3.51 -4.89
CA LEU A 121 -2.84 2.78 -6.07
C LEU A 121 -2.53 1.30 -5.76
N ALA A 122 -1.96 1.01 -4.59
CA ALA A 122 -1.53 -0.33 -4.23
C ALA A 122 -2.70 -1.23 -3.83
N LEU A 123 -3.75 -0.67 -3.20
CA LEU A 123 -4.89 -1.42 -2.67
C LEU A 123 -5.59 -2.27 -3.74
N PRO A 124 -5.97 -1.74 -4.92
CA PRO A 124 -6.62 -2.54 -5.96
C PRO A 124 -5.70 -3.60 -6.57
N VAL A 125 -4.41 -3.29 -6.75
CA VAL A 125 -3.41 -4.26 -7.22
C VAL A 125 -3.33 -5.43 -6.25
N LEU A 126 -3.29 -5.13 -4.95
CA LEU A 126 -3.20 -6.15 -3.91
C LEU A 126 -4.48 -6.95 -3.76
N ALA A 127 -5.64 -6.29 -3.83
CA ALA A 127 -6.93 -6.95 -3.78
C ALA A 127 -7.08 -7.92 -4.96
N ASN A 128 -6.77 -7.50 -6.19
CA ASN A 128 -6.78 -8.38 -7.35
C ASN A 128 -5.79 -9.55 -7.21
N PHE A 129 -4.56 -9.29 -6.73
CA PHE A 129 -3.60 -10.36 -6.47
C PHE A 129 -4.11 -11.35 -5.42
N ALA A 130 -4.64 -10.85 -4.30
CA ALA A 130 -5.22 -11.68 -3.26
C ALA A 130 -6.39 -12.51 -3.81
N TYR A 131 -7.36 -11.89 -4.49
CA TYR A 131 -8.51 -12.62 -5.03
C TYR A 131 -8.10 -13.66 -6.08
N ARG A 132 -7.11 -13.38 -6.92
CA ARG A 132 -6.57 -14.36 -7.89
C ARG A 132 -5.84 -15.52 -7.23
N MET A 133 -5.06 -15.24 -6.18
CA MET A 133 -4.40 -16.28 -5.39
C MET A 133 -5.39 -17.12 -4.57
N TYR A 134 -6.56 -16.56 -4.25
CA TYR A 134 -7.59 -17.20 -3.44
C TYR A 134 -8.76 -17.79 -4.21
N HIS A 135 -8.80 -17.61 -5.54
CA HIS A 135 -9.93 -17.94 -6.40
C HIS A 135 -11.16 -17.06 -6.02
N ILE A 136 -11.77 -16.27 -6.91
CA ILE A 136 -12.71 -16.74 -7.96
C ILE A 136 -12.66 -18.24 -8.17
#